data_AF-A0A1C6GDL8-F1
#
_entry.id   AF-A0A1C6GDL8-F1
#
_cell.length_a   1.000
_cell.length_b   1.000
_cell.length_c   1.000
_cell.angle_alpha   90.00
_cell.angle_beta   90.00
_cell.angle_gamma   90.00
#
_symmetry.space_group_name_H-M   'P 1'
#
loop_
_entity.id
_entity.type
_entity.pdbx_description
1 polymer ?
#
loop_
_entity_poly.entity_id
_entity_poly.type
_entity_poly.pdbx_seq_one_letter_code
_entity_poly.pdbx_strand_id
1 'polypeptide(L)'
;MVANREDIEDREAFARKLLQMYKDDSFHSTKFSTDRGYATSIDMNIYLWKEDIEDGESVMTAEYRPVEYGKDYDVVNNPDKFQLYIDGKEIK
;
A
#
# COMPACT_ATOMS: atom_id res chain seq x y z
N MET A 1 -24.28 11.56 0.38
CA MET A 1 -24.16 10.35 -0.47
C MET A 1 -23.08 9.49 0.18
N VAL A 2 -23.48 8.45 0.91
CA VAL A 2 -22.56 7.49 1.51
C VAL A 2 -22.65 6.25 0.63
N ALA A 3 -21.59 5.95 -0.10
CA ALA A 3 -21.49 4.71 -0.86
C ALA A 3 -20.78 3.69 0.03
N ASN A 4 -21.56 2.86 0.72
CA ASN A 4 -21.07 1.57 1.20
C ASN A 4 -20.82 0.72 -0.05
N ARG A 5 -19.62 0.80 -0.62
CA ARG A 5 -19.20 -0.11 -1.69
C ARG A 5 -18.72 -1.40 -1.02
N GLU A 6 -19.37 -2.51 -1.35
CA GLU A 6 -18.99 -3.86 -0.89
C GLU A 6 -17.71 -4.37 -1.56
N ASP A 7 -17.16 -3.65 -2.55
CA ASP A 7 -15.95 -4.01 -3.29
C ASP A 7 -15.18 -2.78 -3.79
N ILE A 8 -13.92 -3.00 -4.15
CA ILE A 8 -13.02 -2.01 -4.73
C ILE A 8 -13.00 -2.23 -6.24
N GLU A 9 -13.81 -1.45 -6.96
CA GLU A 9 -14.00 -1.58 -8.41
C GLU A 9 -12.69 -1.48 -9.22
N ASP A 10 -11.82 -0.54 -8.87
CA ASP A 10 -10.50 -0.35 -9.48
C ASP A 10 -9.41 -0.53 -8.43
N ARG A 11 -9.01 -1.79 -8.24
CA ARG A 11 -7.98 -2.18 -7.26
C ARG A 11 -6.63 -1.55 -7.56
N GLU A 12 -6.29 -1.37 -8.83
CA GLU A 12 -5.01 -0.76 -9.22
C GLU A 12 -4.98 0.73 -8.90
N ALA A 13 -5.99 1.49 -9.35
CA ALA A 13 -6.06 2.91 -9.04
C ALA A 13 -6.13 3.15 -7.53
N PHE A 14 -6.83 2.28 -6.80
CA PHE A 14 -6.90 2.34 -5.34
C PHE A 14 -5.54 2.05 -4.68
N ALA A 15 -4.83 0.98 -5.08
CA ALA A 15 -3.50 0.67 -4.56
C ALA A 15 -2.50 1.80 -4.84
N ARG A 16 -2.49 2.35 -6.06
CA ARG A 16 -1.64 3.49 -6.43
C ARG A 16 -1.95 4.72 -5.59
N LYS A 17 -3.23 4.96 -5.27
CA LYS A 17 -3.63 6.05 -4.37
C LYS A 17 -3.14 5.84 -2.95
N LEU A 18 -3.21 4.62 -2.40
CA LEU A 18 -2.66 4.32 -1.07
C LEU A 18 -1.16 4.56 -0.99
N LEU A 19 -0.42 4.16 -2.02
CA LEU A 19 1.02 4.45 -2.12
C LEU A 19 1.30 5.95 -2.18
N GLN A 20 0.51 6.71 -2.94
CA GLN A 20 0.65 8.17 -2.98
C GLN A 20 0.38 8.79 -1.60
N MET A 21 -0.67 8.34 -0.91
CA MET A 21 -0.98 8.80 0.45
C MET A 21 0.12 8.48 1.45
N TYR A 22 0.79 7.33 1.32
CA TYR A 22 1.98 7.01 2.12
C TYR A 22 3.12 7.98 1.85
N LYS A 23 3.44 8.23 0.56
CA LYS A 23 4.53 9.14 0.16
C LYS A 23 4.28 10.58 0.63
N ASP A 24 3.02 11.01 0.62
CA ASP A 24 2.61 12.36 1.01
C ASP A 24 2.35 12.49 2.53
N ASP A 25 2.50 11.41 3.31
CA ASP A 25 2.14 11.33 4.74
C ASP A 25 0.71 11.85 5.01
N SER A 26 -0.23 11.49 4.14
CA SER A 26 -1.55 12.11 4.07
C SER A 26 -2.69 11.26 4.65
N PHE A 27 -2.37 10.22 5.42
CA PHE A 27 -3.39 9.42 6.10
C PHE A 27 -4.06 10.24 7.20
N HIS A 28 -5.38 10.09 7.35
CA HIS A 28 -6.15 10.92 8.27
C HIS A 28 -5.83 10.65 9.76
N SER A 29 -5.67 9.37 10.11
CA SER A 29 -5.53 8.91 11.50
C SER A 29 -4.08 8.61 11.92
N THR A 30 -3.16 8.57 10.97
CA THR A 30 -1.80 8.04 11.18
C THR A 30 -0.81 8.93 10.43
N LYS A 31 0.32 9.21 11.08
CA LYS A 31 1.48 9.85 10.48
C LYS A 31 2.68 8.95 10.61
N PHE A 32 3.49 8.87 9.57
CA PHE A 32 4.71 8.08 9.54
C PHE A 32 5.91 9.02 9.76
N SER A 33 6.72 8.74 10.79
CA SER A 33 7.99 9.45 10.95
C SER A 33 8.95 9.01 9.84
N THR A 34 9.58 9.99 9.21
CA THR A 34 10.60 9.80 8.16
C THR A 34 11.99 10.23 8.64
N ASP A 35 12.13 10.54 9.94
CA ASP A 35 13.39 11.02 10.55
C ASP A 35 14.50 9.96 10.50
N ARG A 36 14.14 8.69 10.29
CA ARG A 36 15.06 7.56 10.14
C ARG A 36 15.14 7.02 8.71
N GLY A 37 14.64 7.78 7.74
CA GLY A 37 14.51 7.35 6.35
C GLY A 37 13.12 6.76 6.04
N TYR A 38 12.93 6.39 4.78
CA TYR A 38 11.70 5.79 4.28
C TYR A 38 11.74 4.26 4.34
N ALA A 39 10.56 3.63 4.22
CA ALA A 39 10.47 2.18 4.20
C ALA A 39 11.16 1.59 2.97
N THR A 40 11.70 0.38 3.12
CA THR A 40 12.32 -0.41 2.05
C THR A 40 11.37 -1.45 1.45
N SER A 41 10.16 -1.57 2.00
CA SER A 41 8.99 -2.26 1.43
C SER A 41 7.71 -1.74 2.08
N ILE A 42 6.58 -1.86 1.41
CA ILE A 42 5.25 -1.59 1.98
C ILE A 42 4.36 -2.79 1.70
N ASP A 43 3.74 -3.33 2.74
CA ASP A 43 2.79 -4.42 2.68
C ASP A 43 1.46 -3.94 3.28
N MET A 44 0.39 -3.98 2.50
CA MET A 44 -0.94 -3.49 2.90
C MET A 44 -1.96 -4.60 2.75
N ASN A 45 -2.68 -4.88 3.85
CA ASN A 45 -3.92 -5.65 3.85
C ASN A 45 -5.08 -4.67 3.94
N ILE A 46 -5.97 -4.70 2.95
CA ILE A 46 -7.08 -3.76 2.85
C ILE A 46 -8.35 -4.47 3.30
N TYR A 47 -9.03 -3.88 4.28
CA TYR A 47 -10.30 -4.36 4.84
C TYR A 47 -11.38 -3.29 4.66
N LEU A 48 -12.63 -3.71 4.46
CA LEU A 48 -13.78 -2.79 4.40
C LEU A 48 -14.26 -2.41 5.80
N TRP A 49 -14.20 -3.37 6.73
CA TRP A 49 -14.69 -3.20 8.09
C TRP A 49 -13.56 -3.42 9.09
N LYS A 50 -13.66 -2.74 10.24
CA LYS A 50 -12.64 -2.82 11.29
C LYS A 50 -12.66 -4.19 11.96
N GLU A 51 -13.84 -4.79 12.07
CA GLU A 51 -14.06 -6.11 12.67
C GLU A 51 -13.29 -7.22 11.92
N ASP A 52 -13.02 -7.05 10.63
CA ASP A 52 -12.35 -8.05 9.80
C ASP A 52 -10.81 -8.05 9.96
N ILE A 53 -10.24 -7.07 10.67
CA ILE A 53 -8.77 -6.92 10.78
C ILE A 53 -8.15 -8.07 11.58
N GLU A 54 -8.85 -8.64 12.56
CA GLU A 54 -8.31 -9.68 13.44
C GLU A 54 -8.39 -11.08 12.81
N ASP A 55 -9.55 -11.47 12.31
CA ASP A 55 -9.81 -12.85 11.83
C ASP A 55 -10.44 -12.91 10.43
N GLY A 56 -10.68 -11.77 9.79
CA GLY A 56 -11.30 -11.67 8.46
C GLY A 56 -10.29 -11.78 7.33
N GLU A 57 -10.78 -12.11 6.13
CA GLU A 57 -9.98 -12.04 4.91
C GLU A 57 -9.96 -10.59 4.40
N SER A 58 -8.76 -10.10 4.04
CA SER A 58 -8.63 -8.81 3.36
C SER A 58 -9.31 -8.86 1.99
N VAL A 59 -10.01 -7.80 1.60
CA VAL A 59 -10.64 -7.71 0.28
C VAL A 59 -9.64 -7.55 -0.86
N MET A 60 -8.46 -7.01 -0.54
CA MET A 60 -7.28 -7.03 -1.42
C MET A 60 -5.99 -6.92 -0.60
N THR A 61 -4.89 -7.39 -1.16
CA THR A 61 -3.54 -7.08 -0.69
C THR A 61 -2.81 -6.22 -1.70
N ALA A 62 -1.93 -5.33 -1.22
CA ALA A 62 -1.03 -4.55 -2.06
C ALA A 62 0.38 -4.56 -1.47
N GLU A 63 1.34 -5.04 -2.25
CA GLU A 63 2.75 -5.09 -1.88
C GLU A 63 3.55 -4.17 -2.80
N TYR A 64 4.38 -3.30 -2.24
CA TYR A 64 5.33 -2.48 -2.99
C TYR A 64 6.73 -2.82 -2.50
N ARG A 65 7.41 -3.68 -3.26
CA ARG A 65 8.66 -4.33 -2.85
C ARG A 65 9.78 -4.06 -3.86
N PRO A 66 11.05 -4.06 -3.41
CA PRO A 66 12.16 -3.77 -4.29
C PRO A 66 12.37 -4.90 -5.29
N VAL A 67 12.82 -4.56 -6.50
CA VAL A 67 13.19 -5.54 -7.54
C VAL A 67 14.48 -6.27 -7.20
N GLU A 68 15.33 -5.69 -6.34
CA GLU A 68 16.58 -6.27 -5.85
C GLU A 68 16.73 -5.98 -4.35
N TYR A 69 16.94 -7.02 -3.54
CA TYR A 69 17.17 -6.91 -2.10
C TYR A 69 18.64 -6.63 -1.76
N GLY A 70 18.89 -6.05 -0.58
CA GLY A 70 20.25 -5.78 -0.08
C GLY A 70 20.89 -4.51 -0.64
N LYS A 71 20.08 -3.61 -1.20
CA LYS A 71 20.47 -2.26 -1.62
C LYS A 71 19.85 -1.23 -0.69
N ASP A 72 20.45 -0.04 -0.65
CA ASP A 72 19.93 1.11 0.10
C ASP A 72 18.80 1.82 -0.65
N TYR A 73 17.86 1.06 -1.21
CA TYR A 73 16.71 1.60 -1.93
C TYR A 73 15.55 1.85 -0.98
N ASP A 74 14.85 2.97 -1.20
CA ASP A 74 13.62 3.27 -0.50
C ASP A 74 12.48 3.63 -1.45
N VAL A 75 11.26 3.46 -0.95
CA VAL A 75 10.01 3.57 -1.73
C VAL A 75 9.72 4.96 -2.29
N VAL A 76 10.39 6.01 -1.77
CA VAL A 76 10.19 7.40 -2.17
C VAL A 76 11.25 7.84 -3.17
N ASN A 77 12.51 7.60 -2.86
CA ASN A 77 13.65 8.10 -3.63
C ASN A 77 14.00 7.21 -4.82
N ASN A 78 13.61 5.93 -4.82
CA ASN A 78 13.96 4.98 -5.87
C ASN A 78 12.73 4.27 -6.48
N PRO A 79 11.68 4.99 -6.91
CA PRO A 79 10.43 4.35 -7.33
C PRO A 79 10.59 3.39 -8.51
N ASP A 80 11.59 3.60 -9.37
CA ASP A 80 11.92 2.71 -10.49
C ASP A 80 12.55 1.37 -10.07
N LYS A 81 12.95 1.25 -8.80
CA LYS A 81 13.51 0.02 -8.21
C LYS A 81 12.47 -0.81 -7.47
N PHE A 82 11.20 -0.47 -7.57
CA PHE A 82 10.13 -1.14 -6.87
C PHE A 82 9.04 -1.58 -7.83
N GLN A 83 8.36 -2.65 -7.44
CA GLN A 83 7.29 -3.26 -8.20
C GLN A 83 6.04 -3.39 -7.32
N LEU A 84 4.90 -2.99 -7.87
CA LEU A 84 3.60 -3.14 -7.23
C LEU A 84 3.02 -4.51 -7.54
N TYR A 85 2.53 -5.20 -6.51
CA TYR A 85 1.75 -6.42 -6.62
C TYR A 85 0.39 -6.19 -5.97
N ILE A 86 -0.67 -6.68 -6.61
CA ILE A 86 -2.02 -6.69 -6.07
C ILE A 86 -2.50 -8.14 -6.05
N ASP A 87 -2.92 -8.62 -4.88
CA ASP A 87 -3.32 -10.02 -4.66
C ASP A 87 -2.26 -11.02 -5.19
N GLY A 88 -0.98 -10.69 -4.94
CA GLY A 88 0.19 -11.46 -5.38
C GLY A 88 0.53 -11.35 -6.87
N LYS A 89 -0.21 -10.56 -7.67
CA LYS A 89 0.03 -10.37 -9.10
C LYS A 89 0.75 -9.07 -9.39
N GLU A 90 1.83 -9.15 -10.15
CA GLU A 90 2.59 -7.98 -10.59
C GLU A 90 1.73 -7.05 -11.48
N ILE A 91 1.75 -5.76 -11.16
CA ILE A 91 1.06 -4.69 -11.90
C ILE A 91 2.08 -3.88 -12.69
N LYS A 92 1.89 -3.74 -14.00
CA LYS A 92 2.83 -3.04 -14.89
C LYS A 92 2.67 -1.53 -14.91
#